data_AF-A0AAD6HK78-F1
#
_entry.id   AF-A0AAD6HK78-F1
#
_cell.length_a   1.000
_cell.length_b   1.000
_cell.length_c   1.000
_cell.angle_alpha   90.00
_cell.angle_beta   90.00
_cell.angle_gamma   90.00
#
_symmetry.space_group_name_H-M   'P 1'
#
loop_
_entity.id
_entity.type
_entity.pdbx_description
1 polymer ?
#
loop_
_entity_poly.entity_id
_entity_poly.type
_entity_poly.pdbx_seq_one_letter_code
_entity_poly.pdbx_strand_id
1 'polypeptide(L)'
;MHSHLHTPYNINCEEIMTALDECHARGFLYKALGNCNEIKREVNKCLAAERFDRAKRNRDEARSNRRRIEDIWAKERAKDASAVSMAMDTGAENNGASKQ
;
A
#
# COMPACT_ATOMS: atom_id res chain seq x y z
N MET A 1 -7.49 15.77 -23.60
CA MET A 1 -6.69 15.62 -22.36
C MET A 1 -7.08 14.30 -21.72
N HIS A 2 -6.44 13.21 -22.12
CA HIS A 2 -6.52 11.95 -21.39
C HIS A 2 -5.39 12.01 -20.36
N SER A 3 -5.73 12.01 -19.07
CA SER A 3 -4.75 11.70 -18.01
C SER A 3 -4.08 10.38 -18.38
N HIS A 4 -2.79 10.16 -18.07
CA HIS A 4 -2.05 8.95 -18.46
C HIS A 4 -2.83 7.69 -18.05
N LEU A 5 -3.61 7.18 -19.00
CA LEU A 5 -4.61 6.13 -18.78
C LEU A 5 -3.93 4.77 -18.95
N HIS A 6 -2.94 4.68 -19.84
CA HIS A 6 -2.03 3.54 -19.99
C HIS A 6 -0.96 3.53 -18.88
N THR A 7 -1.36 3.07 -17.70
CA THR A 7 -0.42 2.62 -16.67
C THR A 7 -0.65 1.12 -16.44
N PRO A 8 0.35 0.36 -15.99
CA PRO A 8 0.18 -1.08 -15.72
C PRO A 8 -0.96 -1.36 -14.73
N TYR A 9 -1.32 -0.37 -13.92
CA TYR A 9 -2.39 -0.47 -12.94
C TYR A 9 -3.80 -0.24 -13.48
N ASN A 10 -3.94 0.17 -14.75
CA ASN A 10 -5.23 0.44 -15.37
C ASN A 10 -5.48 -0.48 -16.58
N ILE A 11 -4.66 -1.52 -16.78
CA ILE A 11 -4.80 -2.47 -17.90
C ILE A 11 -6.20 -3.11 -17.89
N ASN A 12 -6.76 -3.35 -16.70
CA ASN A 12 -8.11 -3.92 -16.56
C ASN A 12 -9.23 -2.99 -17.05
N CYS A 13 -8.96 -1.71 -17.29
CA CYS A 13 -9.92 -0.74 -17.80
C CYS A 13 -9.77 -0.44 -19.31
N GLU A 14 -8.86 -1.14 -20.00
CA GLU A 14 -8.52 -0.86 -21.40
C GLU A 14 -9.75 -0.94 -22.32
N GLU A 15 -10.59 -1.98 -22.18
CA GLU A 15 -11.78 -2.18 -23.02
C GLU A 15 -12.76 -0.98 -22.96
N ILE A 16 -13.04 -0.49 -21.75
CA ILE A 16 -13.98 0.63 -21.54
C ILE A 16 -13.36 1.95 -22.03
N MET A 17 -12.03 2.07 -21.92
CA MET A 17 -11.29 3.22 -22.43
C MET A 17 -11.29 3.25 -23.96
N THR A 18 -11.10 2.10 -24.62
CA THR A 18 -11.24 1.95 -26.07
C THR A 18 -12.65 2.32 -26.52
N ALA A 19 -13.69 1.87 -25.81
CA ALA A 19 -15.07 2.25 -26.11
C ALA A 19 -15.31 3.77 -26.01
N LEU A 20 -14.65 4.45 -25.07
CA LEU A 20 -14.71 5.90 -24.94
C LEU A 20 -14.00 6.61 -26.10
N ASP A 21 -12.86 6.07 -26.54
CA ASP A 21 -12.10 6.59 -27.67
C ASP A 21 -12.86 6.40 -28.99
N GLU A 22 -13.51 5.26 -29.20
CA GLU A 22 -14.42 5.04 -30.32
C GLU A 22 -15.60 6.02 -30.29
N CYS A 23 -16.14 6.32 -29.12
CA CYS A 23 -17.19 7.33 -28.98
C CYS A 23 -16.70 8.74 -29.35
N HIS A 24 -15.48 9.09 -28.92
CA HIS A 24 -14.85 10.36 -29.30
C HIS A 24 -14.49 10.43 -30.79
N ALA A 25 -14.17 9.30 -31.42
CA ALA A 25 -13.87 9.21 -32.86
C ALA A 25 -15.08 9.56 -33.75
N ARG A 26 -16.31 9.52 -33.21
CA ARG A 26 -17.54 9.96 -33.92
C ARG A 26 -17.58 11.45 -34.23
N GLY A 27 -16.73 12.24 -33.58
CA GLY A 27 -16.53 13.66 -33.88
C GLY A 27 -16.66 14.57 -32.66
N PHE A 28 -16.08 15.76 -32.80
CA PHE A 28 -15.98 16.74 -31.72
C PHE A 28 -17.34 17.19 -31.18
N LEU A 29 -18.34 17.42 -32.04
CA LEU A 29 -19.67 17.82 -31.62
C LEU A 29 -20.37 16.73 -30.80
N TYR A 30 -20.20 15.46 -31.19
CA TYR A 30 -20.76 14.31 -30.46
C TYR A 30 -20.21 14.23 -29.03
N LYS A 31 -18.90 14.49 -28.88
CA LYS A 31 -18.22 14.61 -27.59
C LYS A 31 -18.71 15.83 -26.80
N ALA A 32 -18.78 17.01 -27.42
CA ALA A 32 -19.11 18.26 -26.77
C ALA A 32 -20.54 18.31 -26.24
N LEU A 33 -21.48 17.68 -26.94
CA LEU A 33 -22.88 17.56 -26.54
C LEU A 33 -23.11 16.53 -25.42
N GLY A 34 -22.07 15.78 -25.02
CA GLY A 34 -22.17 14.82 -23.92
C GLY A 34 -22.72 13.45 -24.31
N ASN A 35 -22.77 13.11 -25.60
CA ASN A 35 -23.30 11.82 -26.06
C ASN A 35 -22.43 10.61 -25.66
N CYS A 36 -21.22 10.85 -25.13
CA CYS A 36 -20.32 9.82 -24.59
C CYS A 36 -20.34 9.72 -23.05
N ASN A 37 -21.30 10.38 -22.38
CA ASN A 37 -21.29 10.48 -20.91
C ASN A 37 -21.54 9.15 -20.18
N GLU A 38 -22.31 8.23 -20.75
CA GLU A 38 -22.50 6.90 -20.15
C GLU A 38 -21.19 6.11 -20.12
N ILE A 39 -20.50 6.00 -21.26
CA ILE A 39 -19.21 5.31 -21.34
C ILE A 39 -18.18 6.00 -20.43
N LYS A 40 -18.19 7.33 -20.36
CA LYS A 40 -17.35 8.10 -19.43
C LYS A 40 -17.62 7.74 -17.96
N ARG A 41 -18.89 7.50 -17.57
CA ARG A 41 -19.22 7.03 -16.21
C ARG A 41 -18.62 5.66 -15.92
N GLU A 42 -18.65 4.75 -16.90
CA GLU A 42 -18.07 3.42 -16.78
C GLU A 42 -16.55 3.48 -16.62
N VAL A 43 -15.86 4.29 -17.43
CA VAL A 43 -14.40 4.51 -17.29
C VAL A 43 -14.08 5.02 -15.88
N ASN A 44 -14.83 6.01 -15.39
CA ASN A 44 -14.62 6.56 -14.04
C ASN A 44 -14.84 5.51 -12.95
N LYS A 45 -15.86 4.66 -13.10
CA LYS A 45 -16.14 3.57 -12.16
C LYS A 45 -15.00 2.56 -12.12
N CYS A 46 -14.50 2.15 -13.29
CA CYS A 46 -13.37 1.22 -13.38
C CYS A 46 -12.11 1.80 -12.74
N LEU A 47 -11.72 3.01 -13.11
CA LEU A 47 -10.52 3.67 -12.56
C LEU A 47 -10.63 3.94 -11.05
N ALA A 48 -11.84 4.20 -10.55
CA ALA A 48 -12.08 4.35 -9.12
C ALA A 48 -11.87 3.03 -8.37
N ALA A 49 -12.33 1.90 -8.94
CA ALA A 49 -12.12 0.58 -8.38
C ALA A 49 -10.62 0.22 -8.31
N GLU A 50 -9.89 0.42 -9.41
CA GLU A 50 -8.43 0.17 -9.45
C GLU A 50 -7.64 1.02 -8.45
N ARG A 51 -8.04 2.29 -8.28
CA ARG A 51 -7.46 3.17 -7.25
C ARG A 51 -7.76 2.66 -5.85
N PHE A 52 -8.98 2.19 -5.61
CA PHE A 52 -9.38 1.64 -4.31
C PHE A 52 -8.59 0.37 -3.98
N ASP A 53 -8.47 -0.56 -4.92
CA ASP A 53 -7.73 -1.81 -4.72
C ASP A 53 -6.25 -1.57 -4.49
N ARG A 54 -5.64 -0.62 -5.22
CA ARG A 54 -4.27 -0.20 -4.94
C ARG A 54 -4.13 0.41 -3.55
N ALA A 55 -5.03 1.31 -3.17
CA ALA A 55 -5.00 1.91 -1.84
C ALA A 55 -5.15 0.85 -0.74
N LYS A 56 -5.98 -0.17 -0.98
CA LYS A 56 -6.14 -1.32 -0.08
C LYS A 56 -4.85 -2.13 0.04
N ARG A 57 -4.24 -2.54 -1.08
CA ARG A 57 -2.96 -3.26 -1.09
C ARG A 57 -1.87 -2.51 -0.34
N ASN A 58 -1.71 -1.21 -0.63
CA ASN A 58 -0.71 -0.37 0.03
C ASN A 58 -0.96 -0.27 1.55
N ARG A 59 -2.22 -0.17 2.00
CA ARG A 59 -2.56 -0.18 3.43
C ARG A 59 -2.27 -1.54 4.06
N ASP A 60 -2.56 -2.63 3.38
CA ASP A 60 -2.32 -3.99 3.88
C ASP A 60 -0.82 -4.27 4.02
N GLU A 61 -0.03 -3.91 3.01
CA GLU A 61 1.43 -3.99 3.04
C GLU A 61 2.03 -3.11 4.13
N ALA A 62 1.57 -1.86 4.27
CA ALA A 62 2.04 -0.97 5.32
C ALA A 62 1.73 -1.54 6.72
N ARG A 63 0.53 -2.10 6.92
CA ARG A 63 0.15 -2.77 8.19
C ARG A 63 1.02 -3.99 8.45
N SER A 64 1.25 -4.83 7.44
CA SER A 64 2.09 -6.02 7.54
C SER A 64 3.54 -5.65 7.89
N ASN A 65 4.12 -4.69 7.18
CA ASN A 65 5.48 -4.24 7.44
C ASN A 65 5.63 -3.60 8.83
N ARG A 66 4.64 -2.79 9.26
CA ARG A 66 4.63 -2.23 10.61
C ARG A 66 4.62 -3.31 11.68
N ARG A 67 3.75 -4.32 11.57
CA ARG A 67 3.73 -5.47 12.49
C ARG A 67 5.08 -6.20 12.52
N ARG A 68 5.67 -6.43 11.35
CA ARG A 68 6.98 -7.09 11.24
C ARG A 68 8.08 -6.31 11.95
N ILE A 69 8.11 -4.99 11.79
CA ILE A 69 9.09 -4.11 12.44
C ILE A 69 8.86 -4.09 13.96
N GLU A 70 7.61 -3.96 14.39
CA GLU A 70 7.24 -4.01 15.82
C GLU A 70 7.67 -5.32 16.48
N ASP A 71 7.45 -6.46 15.81
CA ASP A 71 7.89 -7.78 16.29
C ASP A 71 9.42 -7.89 16.39
N ILE A 72 10.16 -7.34 15.43
CA ILE A 72 11.62 -7.33 15.45
C ILE A 72 12.11 -6.48 16.62
N TRP A 73 11.62 -5.25 16.77
CA TRP A 73 12.00 -4.37 17.89
C TRP A 73 11.58 -4.93 19.25
N ALA A 74 10.46 -5.65 19.34
CA ALA A 74 10.07 -6.34 20.57
C ALA A 74 11.05 -7.46 20.92
N LYS A 75 11.46 -8.28 19.94
CA LYS A 75 12.46 -9.34 20.13
C LYS A 75 13.83 -8.80 20.50
N GLU A 76 14.27 -7.72 19.87
CA GLU A 76 15.54 -7.06 20.21
C GLU A 76 15.53 -6.51 21.63
N ARG A 77 14.48 -5.76 22.01
CA ARG A 77 14.33 -5.27 23.39
C ARG A 77 14.28 -6.39 24.43
N ALA A 78 13.63 -7.52 24.12
CA ALA A 78 13.60 -8.68 25.01
C ALA A 78 14.97 -9.33 25.17
N LYS A 79 15.76 -9.43 24.09
CA LYS A 79 17.15 -9.93 24.14
C LYS A 79 18.04 -8.99 24.94
N ASP A 80 17.93 -7.69 24.71
CA ASP A 80 18.70 -6.68 25.44
C ASP A 80 18.34 -6.69 26.93
N ALA A 81 17.05 -6.77 27.27
CA ALA A 81 16.59 -6.92 28.65
C ALA A 81 17.10 -8.21 29.30
N SER A 82 17.13 -9.32 28.55
CA SER A 82 17.67 -10.60 29.02
C SER A 82 19.18 -10.52 29.25
N ALA A 83 19.93 -9.87 28.35
CA ALA A 83 21.37 -9.66 28.48
C ALA A 83 21.70 -8.77 29.69
N VAL A 84 20.94 -7.70 29.90
CA VAL A 84 21.06 -6.84 31.09
C VAL A 84 20.74 -7.62 32.36
N SER A 85 19.66 -8.42 32.37
CA SER A 85 19.31 -9.28 33.50
C SER A 85 20.42 -10.29 33.83
N MET A 86 21.01 -10.96 32.83
CA MET A 86 22.12 -11.90 33.06
C MET A 86 23.39 -11.20 33.56
N ALA A 87 23.68 -10.01 33.06
CA ALA A 87 24.81 -9.20 33.53
C ALA A 87 24.62 -8.71 34.98
N MET A 88 23.37 -8.41 35.38
CA MET A 88 23.05 -8.05 36.77
C MET A 88 23.13 -9.24 37.72
N ASP A 89 22.72 -10.44 37.29
CA ASP A 89 22.77 -11.67 38.10
C ASP A 89 24.23 -12.10 38.37
N THR A 90 25.06 -12.15 37.32
CA THR A 90 26.50 -12.42 37.45
C THR A 90 27.22 -11.35 38.29
N GLY A 91 26.82 -10.08 38.20
CA GLY A 91 27.34 -9.02 39.06
C GLY A 91 27.00 -9.16 40.55
N ALA A 92 25.88 -9.81 40.89
CA ALA A 92 25.45 -10.05 42.26
C ALA A 92 26.23 -11.19 42.93
N GLU A 93 26.52 -12.28 42.19
CA GLU A 93 27.37 -13.39 42.68
C GLU A 93 28.81 -12.95 42.97
N ASN A 94 29.37 -12.08 42.12
CA ASN A 94 30.75 -11.60 42.25
C ASN A 94 30.99 -10.70 43.48
N ASN A 95 29.98 -9.94 43.91
CA ASN A 95 30.06 -9.08 45.10
C ASN A 95 29.90 -9.85 46.43
N GLY A 96 29.40 -11.09 46.40
CA GLY A 96 29.32 -11.98 47.57
C GLY A 96 30.65 -12.66 47.92
N ALA A 97 31.55 -12.83 46.95
CA ALA A 97 32.83 -13.54 47.13
C ALA A 97 33.98 -12.66 47.67
N SER A 98 33.83 -11.32 47.68
CA SER A 98 34.89 -10.37 48.09
C SER A 98 34.89 -9.99 49.58
N LYS A 99 34.17 -10.70 50.45
CA LYS A 99 34.25 -10.55 51.92
C LYS A 99 34.85 -11.81 52.55
N GLN A 100 36.17 -11.94 52.50
CA GLN A 100 36.97 -12.76 53.42
C GLN A 100 38.24 -12.00 53.79
#